data_AF-A0A3D4WMG0-F1
#
_entry.id   AF-A0A3D4WMG0-F1
#
_cell.length_a   1.000
_cell.length_b   1.000
_cell.length_c   1.000
_cell.angle_alpha   90.00
_cell.angle_beta   90.00
_cell.angle_gamma   90.00
#
_symmetry.space_group_name_H-M   'P 1'
#
loop_
_entity.id
_entity.type
_entity.pdbx_description
1 polymer ?
#
loop_
_entity_poly.entity_id
_entity_poly.type
_entity_poly.pdbx_seq_one_letter_code
_entity_poly.pdbx_strand_id
1 'polypeptide(L)'
;MRTQPVEGSSRVSPVTTLMVDDFDGFYQAHFADTVSLAYSHTADLGEAQDIAQEAFCRAWQRWQELSTYDNPVAWVRRVALNLAHSRWRRVKVAAAHLVRQRIDETPALDPDHVAVVAALRKLPVPQREAIVLHHMMDLPLSEVAEHFDVPVGTVKSWLHRGRAALAGDLAIDVRKSVAVPPAREVVRLAKTRRRARNAVLAVVMIALLVVAVASLQLIRHQPDRPPVNPNPSPTLSCSDAVDLTIPEERNVRLNVYGGTDQAGLDQDAARELRNRKFNVEQVAPAATLNGDVVAVIRYGPGETGAAWLLQGYLNDQAIAEFDPASRDGVVDLILGPRHTGFASPIQVRHLLDYMGQPKSPC
;
A
#
# COMPACT_ATOMS: atom_id res chain seq x y z
N MET A 1 33.34 -51.80 49.51
CA MET A 1 31.97 -51.23 49.60
C MET A 1 32.15 -49.72 49.61
N ARG A 2 31.53 -48.87 48.78
CA ARG A 2 30.39 -48.98 47.87
C ARG A 2 30.47 -47.77 46.92
N THR A 3 30.33 -48.04 45.62
CA THR A 3 29.60 -47.27 44.59
C THR A 3 29.78 -45.74 44.45
N GLN A 4 30.36 -45.33 43.31
CA GLN A 4 29.87 -44.15 42.56
C GLN A 4 28.43 -44.38 42.09
N PRO A 5 27.69 -43.30 41.77
CA PRO A 5 27.00 -43.28 40.49
C PRO A 5 27.23 -42.00 39.68
N VAL A 6 26.83 -42.14 38.41
CA VAL A 6 27.08 -41.37 37.21
C VAL A 6 25.94 -40.38 36.95
N GLU A 7 26.24 -39.34 36.16
CA GLU A 7 25.40 -38.69 35.14
C GLU A 7 24.23 -37.78 35.54
N GLY A 8 24.19 -36.62 34.88
CA GLY A 8 23.09 -35.66 34.96
C GLY A 8 23.34 -34.39 34.15
N SER A 9 23.51 -34.53 32.84
CA SER A 9 23.39 -33.44 31.87
C SER A 9 22.05 -32.72 32.03
N SER A 10 22.09 -31.37 31.96
CA SER A 10 21.05 -30.44 31.49
C SER A 10 20.83 -29.27 32.45
N ARG A 11 21.29 -28.09 32.03
CA ARG A 11 20.43 -26.93 31.75
C ARG A 11 21.25 -25.80 31.15
N VAL A 12 21.16 -25.68 29.84
CA VAL A 12 21.36 -24.42 29.13
C VAL A 12 20.23 -23.47 29.54
N SER A 13 20.59 -22.19 29.69
CA SER A 13 19.76 -20.98 29.90
C SER A 13 19.67 -20.48 31.36
N PRO A 14 19.74 -19.15 31.56
CA PRO A 14 18.75 -18.26 30.99
C PRO A 14 19.26 -17.47 29.79
N VAL A 15 18.48 -17.55 28.72
CA VAL A 15 18.31 -16.50 27.73
C VAL A 15 18.29 -15.16 28.45
N THR A 16 19.21 -14.30 28.03
CA THR A 16 19.34 -12.90 28.41
C THR A 16 17.96 -12.29 28.62
N THR A 17 17.73 -11.88 29.87
CA THR A 17 16.65 -11.00 30.28
C THR A 17 16.51 -9.86 29.28
N LEU A 18 15.41 -9.87 28.52
CA LEU A 18 15.00 -8.79 27.62
C LEU A 18 14.79 -7.53 28.47
N MET A 19 15.78 -6.65 28.50
CA MET A 19 15.59 -5.27 28.93
C MET A 19 14.68 -4.60 27.90
N VAL A 20 13.57 -4.06 28.37
CA VAL A 20 12.56 -3.31 27.60
C VAL A 20 13.03 -1.87 27.30
N ASP A 21 14.33 -1.60 27.43
CA ASP A 21 14.93 -0.26 27.32
C ASP A 21 15.60 0.01 25.96
N ASP A 22 15.63 -0.98 25.07
CA ASP A 22 16.21 -0.82 23.73
C ASP A 22 15.14 -0.43 22.71
N PHE A 23 15.51 0.47 21.80
CA PHE A 23 14.62 0.99 20.76
C PHE A 23 14.09 -0.13 19.87
N ASP A 24 14.87 -1.18 19.61
CA ASP A 24 14.45 -2.29 18.77
C ASP A 24 13.21 -2.99 19.34
N GLY A 25 13.16 -3.19 20.66
CA GLY A 25 11.99 -3.74 21.34
C GLY A 25 10.79 -2.79 21.28
N PHE A 26 11.04 -1.49 21.48
CA PHE A 26 10.01 -0.45 21.37
C PHE A 26 9.43 -0.34 19.95
N TYR A 27 10.28 -0.40 18.93
CA TYR A 27 9.90 -0.39 17.51
C TYR A 27 9.03 -1.61 17.19
N GLN A 28 9.48 -2.82 17.51
CA GLN A 28 8.73 -4.05 17.24
C GLN A 28 7.37 -4.06 17.93
N ALA A 29 7.27 -3.52 19.15
CA ALA A 29 6.02 -3.48 19.91
C ALA A 29 4.98 -2.48 19.34
N HIS A 30 5.41 -1.41 18.67
CA HIS A 30 4.54 -0.27 18.37
C HIS A 30 4.44 0.12 16.90
N PHE A 31 5.27 -0.45 16.02
CA PHE A 31 5.26 -0.10 14.61
C PHE A 31 3.92 -0.41 13.93
N ALA A 32 3.38 -1.63 14.10
CA ALA A 32 2.12 -2.05 13.47
C ALA A 32 0.90 -1.22 13.92
N ASP A 33 0.82 -0.87 15.19
CA ASP A 33 -0.23 0.00 15.73
C ASP A 33 -0.12 1.42 15.14
N THR A 34 1.10 1.92 14.96
CA THR A 34 1.36 3.25 14.39
C THR A 34 1.03 3.28 12.89
N VAL A 35 1.31 2.20 12.15
CA VAL A 35 0.85 2.03 10.76
C VAL A 35 -0.67 2.00 10.69
N SER A 36 -1.33 1.27 11.60
CA SER A 36 -2.80 1.21 11.63
C SER A 36 -3.43 2.58 11.91
N LEU A 37 -2.81 3.37 12.79
CA LEU A 37 -3.20 4.75 13.06
C LEU A 37 -3.01 5.68 11.85
N ALA A 38 -1.87 5.58 11.17
CA ALA A 38 -1.62 6.37 9.96
C ALA A 38 -2.59 5.97 8.83
N TYR A 39 -2.85 4.67 8.67
CA TYR A 39 -3.75 4.12 7.66
C TYR A 39 -5.19 4.61 7.83
N SER A 40 -5.68 4.77 9.07
CA SER A 40 -7.02 5.32 9.31
C SER A 40 -7.17 6.78 8.82
N HIS A 41 -6.05 7.48 8.59
CA HIS A 41 -6.02 8.86 8.11
C HIS A 41 -5.71 8.99 6.61
N THR A 42 -4.86 8.12 6.06
CA THR A 42 -4.47 8.16 4.65
C THR A 42 -5.35 7.30 3.76
N ALA A 43 -5.93 6.22 4.30
CA ALA A 43 -6.56 5.13 3.55
C ALA A 43 -5.65 4.48 2.48
N ASP A 44 -4.34 4.71 2.58
CA ASP A 44 -3.29 4.14 1.72
C ASP A 44 -2.26 3.46 2.62
N LEU A 45 -2.03 2.16 2.39
CA LEU A 45 -1.16 1.34 3.22
C LEU A 45 0.32 1.67 3.02
N GLY A 46 0.74 1.98 1.78
CA GLY A 46 2.14 2.36 1.50
C GLY A 46 2.47 3.70 2.15
N GLU A 47 1.57 4.67 2.03
CA GLU A 47 1.72 5.98 2.67
C GLU A 47 1.74 5.86 4.20
N ALA A 48 0.89 5.01 4.77
CA ALA A 48 0.85 4.75 6.21
C ALA A 48 2.16 4.11 6.74
N GLN A 49 2.75 3.19 5.98
CA GLN A 49 4.03 2.57 6.31
C GLN A 49 5.18 3.58 6.27
N ASP A 50 5.23 4.43 5.24
CA ASP A 50 6.22 5.50 5.14
C ASP A 50 6.12 6.51 6.30
N ILE A 51 4.89 6.89 6.67
CA ILE A 51 4.63 7.81 7.78
C ILE A 51 5.10 7.20 9.10
N ALA A 52 4.79 5.92 9.34
CA ALA A 52 5.24 5.23 10.54
C ALA A 52 6.77 5.11 10.55
N GLN A 53 7.40 4.71 9.44
CA GLN A 53 8.87 4.65 9.34
C GLN A 53 9.52 5.98 9.66
N GLU A 54 9.08 7.06 9.03
CA GLU A 54 9.61 8.41 9.26
C GLU A 54 9.41 8.84 10.73
N ALA A 55 8.27 8.53 11.35
CA ALA A 55 8.04 8.83 12.77
C ALA A 55 9.01 8.09 13.69
N PHE A 56 9.30 6.80 13.40
CA PHE A 56 10.27 6.02 14.16
C PHE A 56 11.71 6.43 13.87
N CYS A 57 12.08 6.82 12.65
CA CYS A 57 13.40 7.39 12.34
C CYS A 57 13.68 8.64 13.17
N ARG A 58 12.68 9.52 13.33
CA ARG A 58 12.79 10.70 14.20
C ARG A 58 12.86 10.34 15.69
N ALA A 59 12.15 9.29 16.09
CA ALA A 59 12.21 8.78 17.46
C ALA A 59 13.60 8.21 17.78
N TRP A 60 14.20 7.46 16.84
CA TRP A 60 15.55 6.91 16.97
C TRP A 60 16.59 8.00 17.22
N GLN A 61 16.53 9.09 16.44
CA GLN A 61 17.44 10.24 16.61
C GLN A 61 17.37 10.89 18.00
N ARG A 62 16.24 10.73 18.71
CA ARG A 62 15.98 11.31 20.03
C ARG A 62 15.79 10.25 21.11
N TRP A 63 16.21 9.01 20.86
CA TRP A 63 15.83 7.88 21.70
C TRP A 63 16.35 8.01 23.14
N GLN A 64 17.55 8.58 23.32
CA GLN A 64 18.12 8.84 24.65
C GLN A 64 17.24 9.76 25.52
N GLU A 65 16.51 10.68 24.89
CA GLU A 65 15.57 11.57 25.58
C GLU A 65 14.19 10.93 25.70
N LEU A 66 13.69 10.32 24.62
CA LEU A 66 12.33 9.77 24.57
C LEU A 66 12.17 8.54 25.46
N SER A 67 13.20 7.71 25.62
CA SER A 67 13.16 6.54 26.49
C SER A 67 12.91 6.89 27.96
N THR A 68 13.18 8.14 28.38
CA THR A 68 12.91 8.60 29.75
C THR A 68 11.49 9.11 29.96
N TYR A 69 10.65 9.14 28.92
CA TYR A 69 9.28 9.65 29.01
C TYR A 69 8.36 8.57 29.59
N ASP A 70 7.33 8.97 30.34
CA ASP A 70 6.31 8.04 30.87
C ASP A 70 5.59 7.25 29.76
N ASN A 71 5.47 7.83 28.57
CA ASN A 71 4.86 7.20 27.40
C ASN A 71 5.54 7.66 26.09
N PRO A 72 6.62 6.98 25.66
CA PRO A 72 7.35 7.36 24.45
C PRO A 72 6.54 7.13 23.17
N VAL A 73 5.63 6.13 23.14
CA VAL A 73 4.81 5.83 21.97
C VAL A 73 3.77 6.92 21.67
N ALA A 74 3.33 7.67 22.68
CA ALA A 74 2.46 8.83 22.47
C ALA A 74 3.14 9.91 21.62
N TRP A 75 4.45 10.11 21.79
CA TRP A 75 5.23 11.04 20.97
C TRP A 75 5.30 10.56 19.52
N VAL A 76 5.59 9.27 19.31
CA VAL A 76 5.66 8.68 17.96
C VAL A 76 4.32 8.78 17.22
N ARG A 77 3.21 8.45 17.90
CA ARG A 77 1.86 8.56 17.34
C ARG A 77 1.52 10.00 16.96
N ARG A 78 1.91 10.99 17.77
CA ARG A 78 1.76 12.41 17.44
C ARG A 78 2.54 12.79 16.17
N VAL A 79 3.80 12.36 16.06
CA VAL A 79 4.62 12.64 14.87
C VAL A 79 4.01 12.00 13.62
N ALA A 80 3.54 10.75 13.72
CA ALA A 80 2.87 10.06 12.61
C ALA A 80 1.61 10.81 12.13
N LEU A 81 0.76 11.27 13.05
CA LEU A 81 -0.43 12.07 12.72
C LEU A 81 -0.07 13.42 12.07
N ASN A 82 1.00 14.07 12.53
CA ASN A 82 1.47 15.33 11.94
C ASN A 82 2.01 15.14 10.51
N LEU A 83 2.69 14.03 10.26
CA LEU A 83 3.17 13.65 8.92
C LEU A 83 1.99 13.33 7.99
N ALA A 84 1.02 12.55 8.46
CA ALA A 84 -0.22 12.25 7.73
C ALA A 84 -0.96 13.54 7.36
N HIS A 85 -1.11 14.47 8.31
CA HIS A 85 -1.75 15.76 8.07
C HIS A 85 -0.97 16.65 7.09
N SER A 86 0.36 16.70 7.21
CA SER A 86 1.21 17.48 6.30
C SER A 86 1.15 16.96 4.87
N ARG A 87 1.03 15.64 4.69
CA ARG A 87 0.82 15.00 3.39
C ARG A 87 -0.60 15.25 2.88
N TRP A 88 -1.63 15.05 3.70
CA TRP A 88 -3.02 15.38 3.36
C TRP A 88 -3.18 16.84 2.95
N ARG A 89 -2.52 17.80 3.61
CA ARG A 89 -2.52 19.21 3.21
C ARG A 89 -1.90 19.40 1.83
N ARG A 90 -0.79 18.74 1.52
CA ARG A 90 -0.16 18.79 0.20
C ARG A 90 -1.06 18.19 -0.88
N VAL A 91 -1.66 17.04 -0.59
CA VAL A 91 -2.64 16.39 -1.47
C VAL A 91 -3.87 17.27 -1.65
N LYS A 92 -4.38 17.93 -0.60
CA LYS A 92 -5.53 18.84 -0.67
C LYS A 92 -5.22 20.14 -1.39
N VAL A 93 -4.01 20.69 -1.27
CA VAL A 93 -3.58 21.87 -2.03
C VAL A 93 -3.39 21.51 -3.51
N ALA A 94 -2.79 20.35 -3.80
CA ALA A 94 -2.68 19.81 -5.15
C ALA A 94 -4.07 19.48 -5.74
N ALA A 95 -4.96 18.90 -4.93
CA ALA A 95 -6.34 18.61 -5.29
C ALA A 95 -7.17 19.88 -5.42
N ALA A 96 -6.95 20.94 -4.63
CA ALA A 96 -7.62 22.24 -4.81
C ALA A 96 -7.19 22.92 -6.14
N HIS A 97 -5.97 22.64 -6.61
CA HIS A 97 -5.57 22.99 -7.96
C HIS A 97 -6.28 22.14 -9.04
N LEU A 98 -6.54 20.86 -8.77
CA LEU A 98 -7.24 19.93 -9.69
C LEU A 98 -8.78 20.07 -9.68
N VAL A 99 -9.39 20.38 -8.53
CA VAL A 99 -10.85 20.53 -8.30
C VAL A 99 -11.41 21.79 -8.95
N ARG A 100 -10.56 22.74 -9.36
CA ARG A 100 -10.95 23.77 -10.33
C ARG A 100 -11.35 23.20 -11.71
N GLN A 101 -11.24 21.88 -11.94
CA GLN A 101 -11.57 21.24 -13.21
C GLN A 101 -12.50 20.03 -13.17
N ARG A 102 -13.00 19.52 -12.02
CA ARG A 102 -14.05 18.49 -12.00
C ARG A 102 -14.60 18.22 -10.59
N ILE A 103 -15.91 18.06 -10.48
CA ILE A 103 -16.62 17.49 -9.33
C ILE A 103 -17.24 16.20 -9.85
N ASP A 104 -16.97 15.06 -9.23
CA ASP A 104 -17.95 13.98 -9.11
C ASP A 104 -17.60 12.95 -8.00
N GLU A 105 -18.69 12.48 -7.40
CA GLU A 105 -18.95 11.31 -6.52
C GLU A 105 -18.20 11.18 -5.18
N THR A 106 -18.92 11.45 -4.08
CA THR A 106 -18.51 11.16 -2.70
C THR A 106 -19.22 9.89 -2.21
N PRO A 107 -18.52 8.92 -1.56
CA PRO A 107 -19.17 7.72 -1.02
C PRO A 107 -20.19 8.07 0.09
N ALA A 108 -21.25 7.26 0.22
CA ALA A 108 -22.27 7.44 1.24
C ALA A 108 -21.69 7.29 2.66
N LEU A 109 -21.75 8.36 3.45
CA LEU A 109 -21.29 8.42 4.84
C LEU A 109 -22.34 7.81 5.79
N ASP A 110 -21.85 7.16 6.86
CA ASP A 110 -22.61 6.65 8.00
C ASP A 110 -23.55 7.74 8.59
N PRO A 111 -24.83 7.45 8.90
CA PRO A 111 -25.78 8.42 9.45
C PRO A 111 -25.27 9.22 10.66
N ASP A 112 -24.49 8.60 11.55
CA ASP A 112 -23.90 9.27 12.71
C ASP A 112 -22.80 10.26 12.28
N HIS A 113 -22.03 9.93 11.24
CA HIS A 113 -21.06 10.84 10.62
C HIS A 113 -21.76 12.03 9.94
N VAL A 114 -22.92 11.82 9.30
CA VAL A 114 -23.70 12.90 8.69
C VAL A 114 -24.20 13.90 9.75
N ALA A 115 -24.67 13.41 10.90
CA ALA A 115 -25.13 14.24 12.01
C ALA A 115 -23.98 15.07 12.62
N VAL A 116 -22.81 14.47 12.82
CA VAL A 116 -21.61 15.16 13.33
C VAL A 116 -21.12 16.24 12.35
N VAL A 117 -21.05 15.92 11.05
CA VAL A 117 -20.65 16.89 10.03
C VAL A 117 -21.64 18.05 9.93
N ALA A 118 -22.95 17.78 10.03
CA ALA A 118 -23.99 18.80 10.03
C ALA A 118 -23.91 19.72 11.28
N ALA A 119 -23.65 19.16 12.46
CA ALA A 119 -23.47 19.93 13.69
C ALA A 119 -22.19 20.80 13.64
N LEU A 120 -21.08 20.24 13.16
CA LEU A 120 -19.82 20.97 12.99
C LEU A 120 -19.95 22.15 12.01
N ARG A 121 -20.75 22.00 10.95
CA ARG A 121 -20.98 23.08 9.95
C ARG A 121 -21.62 24.34 10.55
N LYS A 122 -22.35 24.23 11.66
CA LYS A 122 -23.00 25.37 12.32
C LYS A 122 -22.05 26.18 13.19
N LEU A 123 -20.86 25.67 13.48
CA LEU A 123 -19.86 26.40 14.25
C LEU A 123 -19.15 27.47 13.41
N PRO A 124 -18.74 28.60 14.03
CA PRO A 124 -17.79 29.52 13.41
C PRO A 124 -16.52 28.80 12.97
N VAL A 125 -15.98 29.18 11.80
CA VAL A 125 -14.85 28.49 11.14
C VAL A 125 -13.66 28.22 12.08
N PRO A 126 -13.16 29.19 12.87
CA PRO A 126 -12.01 28.95 13.76
C PRO A 126 -12.31 27.94 14.88
N GLN A 127 -13.58 27.86 15.33
CA GLN A 127 -13.98 26.91 16.37
C GLN A 127 -14.15 25.51 15.80
N ARG A 128 -14.75 25.41 14.61
CA ARG A 128 -14.89 24.16 13.86
C ARG A 128 -13.53 23.54 13.58
N GLU A 129 -12.62 24.32 13.00
CA GLU A 129 -11.31 23.82 12.60
C GLU A 129 -10.44 23.50 13.81
N ALA A 130 -10.48 24.31 14.88
CA ALA A 130 -9.81 23.95 16.13
C ALA A 130 -10.33 22.63 16.73
N ILE A 131 -11.65 22.38 16.69
CA ILE A 131 -12.23 21.11 17.17
C ILE A 131 -11.78 19.94 16.31
N VAL A 132 -11.80 20.08 14.98
CA VAL A 132 -11.35 19.00 14.08
C VAL A 132 -9.88 18.70 14.33
N LEU A 133 -9.01 19.72 14.33
CA LEU A 133 -7.58 19.55 14.52
C LEU A 133 -7.25 18.95 15.90
N HIS A 134 -7.91 19.40 16.96
CA HIS A 134 -7.59 18.94 18.31
C HIS A 134 -8.24 17.60 18.68
N HIS A 135 -9.51 17.37 18.31
CA HIS A 135 -10.29 16.22 18.80
C HIS A 135 -10.45 15.11 17.75
N MET A 136 -10.35 15.42 16.46
CA MET A 136 -10.42 14.39 15.42
C MET A 136 -9.03 14.00 14.91
N MET A 137 -8.05 14.91 15.05
CA MET A 137 -6.68 14.70 14.59
C MET A 137 -5.66 14.68 15.74
N ASP A 138 -6.12 14.74 17.00
CA ASP A 138 -5.31 14.67 18.23
C ASP A 138 -4.12 15.65 18.31
N LEU A 139 -4.18 16.79 17.62
CA LEU A 139 -3.11 17.80 17.69
C LEU A 139 -3.04 18.43 19.10
N PRO A 140 -1.83 18.63 19.66
CA PRO A 140 -1.68 19.38 20.89
C PRO A 140 -2.02 20.86 20.67
N LEU A 141 -2.48 21.52 21.75
CA LEU A 141 -2.97 22.90 21.67
C LEU A 141 -1.93 23.91 21.15
N SER A 142 -0.63 23.64 21.35
CA SER A 142 0.47 24.45 20.82
C SER A 142 0.54 24.41 19.30
N GLU A 143 0.38 23.24 18.69
CA GLU A 143 0.45 23.08 17.23
C GLU A 143 -0.81 23.60 16.55
N VAL A 144 -1.97 23.49 17.20
CA VAL A 144 -3.20 24.16 16.73
C VAL A 144 -3.05 25.68 16.80
N ALA A 145 -2.38 26.20 17.83
CA ALA A 145 -2.13 27.63 17.99
C ALA A 145 -1.19 28.16 16.90
N GLU A 146 -0.11 27.41 16.61
CA GLU A 146 0.80 27.68 15.49
C GLU A 146 0.08 27.61 14.14
N HIS A 147 -0.84 26.65 13.94
CA HIS A 147 -1.61 26.52 12.70
C HIS A 147 -2.42 27.77 12.36
N PHE A 148 -2.99 28.42 13.37
CA PHE A 148 -3.81 29.62 13.21
C PHE A 148 -3.04 30.92 13.40
N ASP A 149 -1.75 30.87 13.74
CA ASP A 149 -0.94 32.01 14.16
C ASP A 149 -1.61 32.83 15.29
N VAL A 150 -2.06 32.11 16.33
CA VAL A 150 -2.71 32.71 17.50
C VAL A 150 -2.13 32.15 18.80
N PRO A 151 -2.32 32.84 19.95
CA PRO A 151 -1.95 32.27 21.24
C PRO A 151 -2.74 30.99 21.60
N VAL A 152 -2.11 30.07 22.33
CA VAL A 152 -2.75 28.84 22.85
C VAL A 152 -4.03 29.12 23.65
N GLY A 153 -4.09 30.25 24.36
CA GLY A 153 -5.29 30.70 25.08
C GLY A 153 -6.49 30.92 24.15
N THR A 154 -6.27 31.44 22.95
CA THR A 154 -7.31 31.65 21.92
C THR A 154 -7.87 30.32 21.45
N VAL A 155 -7.00 29.33 21.18
CA VAL A 155 -7.41 27.98 20.80
C VAL A 155 -8.23 27.31 21.92
N LYS A 156 -7.78 27.40 23.18
CA LYS A 156 -8.54 26.88 24.33
C LYS A 156 -9.95 27.49 24.40
N SER A 157 -10.05 28.79 24.14
CA SER A 157 -11.33 29.51 24.12
C SER A 157 -12.22 29.10 22.94
N TRP A 158 -11.66 28.86 21.76
CA TRP A 158 -12.39 28.33 20.61
C TRP A 158 -12.90 26.91 20.86
N LEU A 159 -12.06 26.03 21.40
CA LEU A 159 -12.45 24.66 21.75
C LEU A 159 -13.55 24.63 22.82
N HIS A 160 -13.43 25.46 23.85
CA HIS A 160 -14.46 25.57 24.88
C HIS A 160 -15.81 26.00 24.28
N ARG A 161 -15.83 27.07 23.47
CA ARG A 161 -17.06 27.60 22.85
C ARG A 161 -17.66 26.65 21.83
N GLY A 162 -16.82 26.02 21.00
CA GLY A 162 -17.29 25.05 20.02
C GLY A 162 -17.88 23.79 20.67
N ARG A 163 -17.27 23.28 21.76
CA ARG A 163 -17.85 22.14 22.51
C ARG A 163 -19.18 22.49 23.17
N ALA A 164 -19.30 23.68 23.76
CA ALA A 164 -20.55 24.13 24.35
C ALA A 164 -21.67 24.23 23.30
N ALA A 165 -21.36 24.74 22.10
CA ALA A 165 -22.31 24.82 20.99
C ALA A 165 -22.69 23.43 20.44
N LEU A 166 -21.74 22.51 20.29
CA LEU A 166 -22.01 21.13 19.86
C LEU A 166 -22.82 20.34 20.89
N ALA A 167 -22.58 20.56 22.19
CA ALA A 167 -23.33 19.89 23.24
C ALA A 167 -24.82 20.26 23.21
N GLY A 168 -25.16 21.51 22.87
CA GLY A 168 -26.55 21.93 22.69
C GLY A 168 -27.24 21.26 21.50
N ASP A 169 -26.51 21.08 20.40
CA ASP A 169 -27.03 20.53 19.15
C ASP A 169 -27.14 18.99 19.17
N LEU A 170 -26.14 18.28 19.72
CA LEU A 170 -26.17 16.81 19.81
C LEU A 170 -27.06 16.30 20.96
N ALA A 171 -27.31 17.09 22.01
CA ALA A 171 -28.22 16.69 23.09
C ALA A 171 -29.69 16.54 22.63
N ILE A 172 -30.06 17.21 21.53
CA ILE A 172 -31.40 17.12 20.93
C ILE A 172 -31.57 15.81 20.13
N ASP A 173 -30.47 15.23 19.62
CA ASP A 173 -30.49 14.01 18.79
C ASP A 173 -30.23 12.72 19.58
N VAL A 174 -29.37 12.75 20.61
CA VAL A 174 -29.09 11.57 21.47
C VAL A 174 -30.35 11.10 22.21
N ARG A 175 -31.30 12.00 22.53
CA ARG A 175 -32.61 11.62 23.11
C ARG A 175 -33.52 10.87 22.14
N LYS A 176 -33.28 10.95 20.82
CA LYS A 176 -34.08 10.27 19.79
C LYS A 176 -33.46 8.95 19.30
N SER A 177 -32.15 8.73 19.47
CA SER A 177 -31.44 7.59 18.87
C SER A 177 -30.99 6.48 19.84
N VAL A 178 -31.06 6.67 21.16
CA VAL A 178 -30.55 5.67 22.12
C VAL A 178 -31.65 4.72 22.59
N ALA A 179 -31.95 3.70 21.79
CA ALA A 179 -32.40 2.41 22.29
C ALA A 179 -31.20 1.45 22.26
N VAL A 180 -30.44 1.40 23.36
CA VAL A 180 -29.35 0.42 23.51
C VAL A 180 -29.97 -0.94 23.83
N PRO A 181 -29.83 -1.95 22.95
CA PRO A 181 -30.33 -3.29 23.26
C PRO A 181 -29.55 -3.88 24.44
N PRO A 182 -30.20 -4.60 25.37
CA PRO A 182 -29.54 -5.14 26.54
C PRO A 182 -28.39 -6.08 26.16
N ALA A 183 -27.32 -6.09 26.97
CA ALA A 183 -26.06 -6.81 26.72
C ALA A 183 -26.20 -8.30 26.32
N ARG A 184 -27.35 -8.90 26.60
CA ARG A 184 -27.71 -10.29 26.26
C ARG A 184 -28.00 -10.46 24.76
N GLU A 185 -28.48 -9.43 24.07
CA GLU A 185 -28.75 -9.44 22.63
C GLU A 185 -27.49 -9.17 21.79
N VAL A 186 -26.62 -8.25 22.20
CA VAL A 186 -25.33 -8.00 21.52
C VAL A 186 -24.41 -9.23 21.56
N VAL A 187 -24.43 -10.00 22.65
CA VAL A 187 -23.70 -11.28 22.72
C VAL A 187 -24.34 -12.35 21.80
N ARG A 188 -25.67 -12.36 21.64
CA ARG A 188 -26.35 -13.27 20.69
C ARG A 188 -26.02 -12.92 19.24
N LEU A 189 -25.99 -11.64 18.88
CA LEU A 189 -25.66 -11.15 17.53
C LEU A 189 -24.18 -11.33 17.17
N ALA A 190 -23.28 -11.23 18.15
CA ALA A 190 -21.86 -11.54 17.95
C ALA A 190 -21.62 -13.05 17.72
N LYS A 191 -22.42 -13.91 18.37
CA LYS A 191 -22.32 -15.38 18.24
C LYS A 191 -22.88 -15.88 16.91
N THR A 192 -23.90 -15.24 16.35
CA THR A 192 -24.44 -15.55 15.02
C THR A 192 -23.52 -15.10 13.89
N ARG A 193 -22.85 -13.94 14.01
CA ARG A 193 -21.84 -13.47 13.04
C ARG A 193 -20.60 -14.38 12.98
N ARG A 194 -20.15 -14.96 14.09
CA ARG A 194 -19.07 -15.97 14.10
C ARG A 194 -19.47 -17.28 13.41
N ARG A 195 -20.71 -17.75 13.61
CA ARG A 195 -21.23 -18.95 12.94
C ARG A 195 -21.42 -18.74 11.44
N ALA A 196 -21.91 -17.57 11.03
CA ALA A 196 -22.04 -17.20 9.62
C ALA A 196 -20.67 -17.07 8.92
N ARG A 197 -19.69 -16.41 9.57
CA ARG A 197 -18.33 -16.29 9.02
C ARG A 197 -17.64 -17.66 8.87
N ASN A 198 -17.81 -18.55 9.85
CA ASN A 198 -17.23 -19.91 9.77
C ASN A 198 -17.98 -20.79 8.75
N ALA A 199 -19.29 -20.61 8.56
CA ALA A 199 -20.05 -21.29 7.52
C ALA A 199 -19.65 -20.83 6.11
N VAL A 200 -19.44 -19.52 5.91
CA VAL A 200 -18.93 -18.97 4.64
C VAL A 200 -17.53 -19.49 4.36
N LEU A 201 -16.63 -19.50 5.34
CA LEU A 201 -15.30 -20.09 5.19
C LEU A 201 -15.36 -21.59 4.87
N ALA A 202 -16.27 -22.35 5.48
CA ALA A 202 -16.45 -23.76 5.17
C ALA A 202 -16.98 -23.97 3.74
N VAL A 203 -17.93 -23.15 3.28
CA VAL A 203 -18.45 -23.20 1.89
C VAL A 203 -17.37 -22.81 0.88
N VAL A 204 -16.57 -21.78 1.17
CA VAL A 204 -15.42 -21.39 0.34
C VAL A 204 -14.37 -22.50 0.30
N MET A 205 -14.07 -23.12 1.44
CA MET A 205 -13.15 -24.27 1.50
C MET A 205 -13.67 -25.48 0.72
N ILE A 206 -14.97 -25.79 0.81
CA ILE A 206 -15.60 -26.87 0.03
C ILE A 206 -15.55 -26.52 -1.47
N ALA A 207 -15.83 -25.28 -1.86
CA ALA A 207 -15.73 -24.83 -3.25
C ALA A 207 -14.29 -24.93 -3.78
N LEU A 208 -13.29 -24.51 -3.00
CA LEU A 208 -11.88 -24.67 -3.34
C LEU A 208 -11.47 -26.15 -3.45
N LEU A 209 -12.01 -27.02 -2.62
CA LEU A 209 -11.74 -28.47 -2.66
C LEU A 209 -12.40 -29.12 -3.89
N VAL A 210 -13.60 -28.70 -4.27
CA VAL A 210 -14.27 -29.12 -5.51
C VAL A 210 -13.49 -28.66 -6.74
N VAL A 211 -12.99 -27.41 -6.74
CA VAL A 211 -12.13 -26.88 -7.81
C VAL A 211 -10.81 -27.64 -7.87
N ALA A 212 -10.19 -27.96 -6.72
CA ALA A 212 -8.96 -28.73 -6.65
C ALA A 212 -9.14 -30.18 -7.14
N VAL A 213 -10.28 -30.82 -6.85
CA VAL A 213 -10.60 -32.15 -7.37
C VAL A 213 -10.91 -32.09 -8.86
N ALA A 214 -11.62 -31.07 -9.34
CA ALA A 214 -11.88 -30.87 -10.76
C ALA A 214 -10.60 -30.61 -11.56
N SER A 215 -9.66 -29.84 -11.02
CA SER A 215 -8.34 -29.63 -11.63
C SER A 215 -7.48 -30.90 -11.59
N LEU A 216 -7.58 -31.72 -10.53
CA LEU A 216 -6.93 -33.04 -10.50
C LEU A 216 -7.48 -34.01 -11.56
N GLN A 217 -8.78 -33.91 -11.88
CA GLN A 217 -9.42 -34.72 -12.92
C GLN A 217 -9.09 -34.21 -14.33
N LEU A 218 -8.84 -32.91 -14.51
CA LEU A 218 -8.36 -32.33 -15.77
C LEU A 218 -6.91 -32.72 -16.09
N ILE A 219 -6.06 -32.94 -15.08
CA ILE A 219 -4.68 -33.41 -15.27
C ILE A 219 -4.64 -34.88 -15.76
N ARG A 220 -5.65 -35.70 -15.42
CA ARG A 220 -5.74 -37.11 -15.87
C ARG A 220 -6.29 -37.28 -17.29
N HIS A 221 -6.71 -36.21 -17.95
CA HIS A 221 -7.37 -36.25 -19.26
C HIS A 221 -6.74 -35.36 -20.33
N GLN A 222 -5.45 -35.01 -20.22
CA GLN A 222 -4.73 -34.50 -21.38
C GLN A 222 -4.48 -35.64 -22.37
N PRO A 223 -5.06 -35.61 -23.60
CA PRO A 223 -4.61 -36.49 -24.67
C PRO A 223 -3.16 -36.13 -25.03
N ASP A 224 -2.34 -37.16 -25.20
CA ASP A 224 -0.92 -37.07 -25.53
C ASP A 224 -0.67 -36.09 -26.69
N ARG A 225 0.19 -35.08 -26.45
CA ARG A 225 0.83 -34.34 -27.54
C ARG A 225 1.89 -35.23 -28.20
N PRO A 226 2.00 -35.25 -29.53
CA PRO A 226 3.06 -35.99 -30.21
C PRO A 226 4.44 -35.41 -29.82
N PRO A 227 5.49 -36.26 -29.76
CA PRO A 227 6.81 -35.84 -29.29
C PRO A 227 7.41 -34.80 -30.23
N VAL A 228 7.69 -33.60 -29.70
CA VAL A 228 8.56 -32.63 -30.34
C VAL A 228 9.99 -33.18 -30.25
N ASN A 229 10.57 -33.43 -31.42
CA ASN A 229 11.93 -33.89 -31.60
C ASN A 229 12.93 -32.88 -30.99
N PRO A 230 13.80 -33.27 -30.04
CA PRO A 230 14.83 -32.37 -29.54
C PRO A 230 15.94 -32.29 -30.59
N ASN A 231 15.83 -31.34 -31.51
CA ASN A 231 17.00 -30.93 -32.27
C ASN A 231 18.02 -30.28 -31.30
N PRO A 232 19.32 -30.53 -31.48
CA PRO A 232 20.35 -29.99 -30.60
C PRO A 232 20.44 -28.47 -30.77
N SER A 233 20.75 -27.83 -29.65
CA SER A 233 20.90 -26.41 -29.36
C SER A 233 21.53 -25.55 -30.46
N PRO A 234 21.34 -24.23 -30.44
CA PRO A 234 22.46 -23.32 -30.43
C PRO A 234 22.80 -23.01 -28.98
N THR A 235 23.98 -23.44 -28.55
CA THR A 235 24.67 -22.79 -27.43
C THR A 235 24.62 -21.28 -27.64
N LEU A 236 24.03 -20.57 -26.67
CA LEU A 236 23.99 -19.11 -26.65
C LEU A 236 25.41 -18.56 -26.61
N SER A 237 25.90 -18.14 -27.77
CA SER A 237 27.06 -17.27 -27.87
C SER A 237 26.53 -15.85 -27.88
N CYS A 238 26.87 -15.05 -26.87
CA CYS A 238 26.58 -13.62 -26.78
C CYS A 238 27.44 -12.83 -27.80
N SER A 239 27.35 -13.20 -29.08
CA SER A 239 28.12 -12.60 -30.17
C SER A 239 27.39 -11.46 -30.88
N ASP A 240 26.09 -11.27 -30.60
CA ASP A 240 25.32 -10.15 -31.12
C ASP A 240 25.44 -8.97 -30.17
N ALA A 241 25.81 -7.80 -30.70
CA ALA A 241 25.96 -6.58 -29.92
C ALA A 241 24.60 -6.19 -29.30
N VAL A 242 24.55 -6.16 -27.97
CA VAL A 242 23.38 -5.71 -27.21
C VAL A 242 23.34 -4.17 -27.23
N ASP A 243 22.20 -3.59 -27.57
CA ASP A 243 22.02 -2.13 -27.52
C ASP A 243 21.65 -1.69 -26.10
N LEU A 244 22.65 -1.11 -25.42
CA LEU A 244 22.52 -0.56 -24.07
C LEU A 244 22.14 0.94 -24.08
N THR A 245 21.93 1.54 -25.25
CA THR A 245 21.54 2.94 -25.35
C THR A 245 20.11 3.09 -24.84
N ILE A 246 19.88 3.93 -23.83
CA ILE A 246 18.52 4.24 -23.37
C ILE A 246 17.84 5.13 -24.42
N PRO A 247 16.80 4.64 -25.12
CA PRO A 247 16.10 5.43 -26.12
C PRO A 247 15.16 6.45 -25.47
N GLU A 248 14.77 7.48 -26.20
CA GLU A 248 13.60 8.29 -25.83
C GLU A 248 12.30 7.51 -26.06
N GLU A 249 11.24 7.84 -25.32
CA GLU A 249 9.96 7.12 -25.31
C GLU A 249 9.37 6.97 -26.72
N ARG A 250 9.50 8.01 -27.55
CA ARG A 250 8.99 8.01 -28.94
C ARG A 250 9.65 7.01 -29.88
N ASN A 251 10.85 6.54 -29.52
CA ASN A 251 11.61 5.57 -30.31
C ASN A 251 11.38 4.13 -29.81
N VAL A 252 10.62 3.95 -28.72
CA VAL A 252 10.29 2.62 -28.19
C VAL A 252 9.02 2.11 -28.82
N ARG A 253 9.14 0.97 -29.51
CA ARG A 253 8.02 0.22 -30.09
C ARG A 253 7.66 -0.93 -29.16
N LEU A 254 6.39 -1.04 -28.81
CA LEU A 254 5.94 -2.05 -27.86
C LEU A 254 4.54 -2.58 -28.16
N ASN A 255 4.33 -3.83 -27.77
CA ASN A 255 3.02 -4.47 -27.71
C ASN A 255 2.57 -4.53 -26.26
N VAL A 256 1.30 -4.22 -25.98
CA VAL A 256 0.72 -4.30 -24.64
C VAL A 256 -0.22 -5.48 -24.56
N TYR A 257 0.02 -6.34 -23.58
CA TYR A 257 -0.80 -7.52 -23.34
C TYR A 257 -1.43 -7.51 -21.95
N GLY A 258 -2.72 -7.84 -21.89
CA GLY A 258 -3.43 -8.02 -20.62
C GLY A 258 -3.26 -9.44 -20.09
N GLY A 259 -2.36 -9.64 -19.14
CA GLY A 259 -2.14 -10.92 -18.45
C GLY A 259 -2.98 -11.07 -17.19
N THR A 260 -4.20 -10.53 -17.18
CA THR A 260 -5.11 -10.48 -16.03
C THR A 260 -6.56 -10.68 -16.48
N ASP A 261 -7.40 -11.13 -15.56
CA ASP A 261 -8.85 -11.25 -15.79
C ASP A 261 -9.57 -9.89 -15.67
N GLN A 262 -8.86 -8.83 -15.28
CA GLN A 262 -9.39 -7.48 -15.23
C GLN A 262 -9.59 -6.91 -16.64
N ALA A 263 -10.85 -6.72 -17.02
CA ALA A 263 -11.22 -6.15 -18.32
C ALA A 263 -10.67 -4.72 -18.47
N GLY A 264 -10.00 -4.47 -19.61
CA GLY A 264 -9.59 -3.13 -20.05
C GLY A 264 -8.26 -2.63 -19.49
N LEU A 265 -7.57 -3.39 -18.63
CA LEU A 265 -6.26 -2.97 -18.09
C LEU A 265 -5.23 -2.70 -19.20
N ASP A 266 -5.19 -3.59 -20.20
CA ASP A 266 -4.36 -3.49 -21.39
C ASP A 266 -4.66 -2.23 -22.22
N GLN A 267 -5.94 -1.91 -22.40
CA GLN A 267 -6.37 -0.71 -23.14
C GLN A 267 -6.04 0.58 -22.39
N ASP A 268 -6.23 0.59 -21.07
CA ASP A 268 -5.93 1.73 -20.22
C ASP A 268 -4.43 2.01 -20.17
N ALA A 269 -3.62 0.96 -19.97
CA ALA A 269 -2.17 1.07 -19.99
C ALA A 269 -1.65 1.50 -21.36
N ALA A 270 -2.16 0.93 -22.45
CA ALA A 270 -1.79 1.34 -23.81
C ALA A 270 -2.13 2.81 -24.08
N ARG A 271 -3.28 3.30 -23.59
CA ARG A 271 -3.67 4.72 -23.70
C ARG A 271 -2.68 5.61 -22.92
N GLU A 272 -2.30 5.20 -21.72
CA GLU A 272 -1.33 5.95 -20.92
C GLU A 272 0.06 6.01 -21.58
N LEU A 273 0.56 4.87 -22.08
CA LEU A 273 1.85 4.81 -22.77
C LEU A 273 1.86 5.66 -24.05
N ARG A 274 0.77 5.65 -24.84
CA ARG A 274 0.62 6.55 -26.01
C ARG A 274 0.63 8.02 -25.62
N ASN A 275 -0.02 8.39 -24.51
CA ASN A 275 0.01 9.76 -23.99
C ASN A 275 1.43 10.19 -23.60
N ARG A 276 2.24 9.23 -23.13
CA ARG A 276 3.66 9.36 -22.82
C ARG A 276 4.58 9.20 -24.05
N LYS A 277 4.01 9.24 -25.26
CA LYS A 277 4.69 9.22 -26.57
C LYS A 277 5.29 7.88 -26.99
N PHE A 278 5.06 6.79 -26.26
CA PHE A 278 5.45 5.46 -26.72
C PHE A 278 4.69 5.05 -27.99
N ASN A 279 5.35 4.26 -28.85
CA ASN A 279 4.74 3.69 -30.03
C ASN A 279 4.14 2.31 -29.70
N VAL A 280 2.84 2.28 -29.42
CA VAL A 280 2.12 1.04 -29.09
C VAL A 280 1.51 0.44 -30.35
N GLU A 281 2.12 -0.63 -30.87
CA GLU A 281 1.76 -1.28 -32.13
C GLU A 281 0.53 -2.19 -31.96
N GLN A 282 0.54 -3.07 -30.95
CA GLN A 282 -0.56 -4.00 -30.67
C GLN A 282 -1.06 -3.90 -29.22
N VAL A 283 -2.37 -4.13 -29.03
CA VAL A 283 -3.01 -4.31 -27.72
C VAL A 283 -3.88 -5.56 -27.78
N ALA A 284 -3.63 -6.55 -26.92
CA ALA A 284 -4.40 -7.79 -26.92
C ALA A 284 -4.42 -8.47 -25.53
N PRO A 285 -5.42 -9.29 -25.22
CA PRO A 285 -5.36 -10.15 -24.04
C PRO A 285 -4.27 -11.23 -24.22
N ALA A 286 -3.64 -11.64 -23.12
CA ALA A 286 -2.69 -12.75 -23.07
C ALA A 286 -3.08 -13.76 -21.98
N ALA A 287 -2.32 -14.85 -21.88
CA ALA A 287 -2.51 -15.82 -20.79
C ALA A 287 -2.34 -15.14 -19.43
N THR A 288 -3.28 -15.39 -18.52
CA THR A 288 -3.26 -14.84 -17.17
C THR A 288 -1.95 -15.22 -16.47
N LEU A 289 -1.23 -14.21 -15.98
CA LEU A 289 0.01 -14.42 -15.23
C LEU A 289 -0.33 -14.95 -13.84
N ASN A 290 0.35 -16.02 -13.44
CA ASN A 290 0.19 -16.60 -12.11
C ASN A 290 1.01 -15.83 -11.07
N GLY A 291 0.44 -15.57 -9.90
CA GLY A 291 1.16 -15.04 -8.74
C GLY A 291 1.16 -13.51 -8.60
N ASP A 292 2.02 -13.01 -7.71
CA ASP A 292 2.13 -11.60 -7.28
C ASP A 292 2.96 -10.75 -8.27
N VAL A 293 2.71 -10.88 -9.58
CA VAL A 293 3.52 -10.25 -10.63
C VAL A 293 2.92 -8.91 -11.06
N VAL A 294 3.73 -7.86 -11.12
CA VAL A 294 3.32 -6.53 -11.62
C VAL A 294 3.27 -6.53 -13.14
N ALA A 295 4.35 -6.91 -13.81
CA ALA A 295 4.41 -7.04 -15.26
C ALA A 295 5.57 -7.95 -15.68
N VAL A 296 5.52 -8.45 -16.91
CA VAL A 296 6.63 -9.15 -17.59
C VAL A 296 7.00 -8.35 -18.83
N ILE A 297 8.29 -8.09 -19.01
CA ILE A 297 8.86 -7.39 -20.17
C ILE A 297 9.67 -8.42 -20.96
N ARG A 298 9.23 -8.75 -22.17
CA ARG A 298 9.99 -9.60 -23.09
C ARG A 298 10.67 -8.75 -24.15
N TYR A 299 11.97 -8.95 -24.32
CA TYR A 299 12.79 -8.10 -25.17
C TYR A 299 13.97 -8.89 -25.76
N GLY A 300 14.44 -8.46 -26.93
CA GLY A 300 15.62 -8.99 -27.58
C GLY A 300 16.87 -8.14 -27.36
N PRO A 301 17.98 -8.47 -28.04
CA PRO A 301 19.26 -7.78 -27.88
C PRO A 301 19.22 -6.32 -28.35
N GLY A 302 18.38 -5.97 -29.32
CA GLY A 302 18.25 -4.59 -29.82
C GLY A 302 17.41 -3.69 -28.92
N GLU A 303 16.64 -4.26 -28.00
CA GLU A 303 15.66 -3.56 -27.18
C GLU A 303 16.06 -3.52 -25.70
N THR A 304 17.31 -3.85 -25.36
CA THR A 304 17.77 -3.92 -23.97
C THR A 304 17.69 -2.56 -23.27
N GLY A 305 18.08 -1.47 -23.95
CA GLY A 305 17.88 -0.12 -23.44
C GLY A 305 16.40 0.28 -23.28
N ALA A 306 15.52 -0.20 -24.17
CA ALA A 306 14.08 0.04 -24.08
C ALA A 306 13.44 -0.73 -22.90
N ALA A 307 13.85 -1.98 -22.68
CA ALA A 307 13.43 -2.78 -21.55
C ALA A 307 13.87 -2.14 -20.22
N TRP A 308 15.08 -1.59 -20.17
CA TRP A 308 15.58 -0.84 -19.01
C TRP A 308 14.76 0.42 -18.72
N LEU A 309 14.38 1.18 -19.76
CA LEU A 309 13.48 2.32 -19.61
C LEU A 309 12.12 1.89 -19.03
N LEU A 310 11.54 0.82 -19.57
CA LEU A 310 10.24 0.30 -19.12
C LEU A 310 10.29 -0.23 -17.68
N GLN A 311 11.42 -0.80 -17.23
CA GLN A 311 11.62 -1.15 -15.82
C GLN A 311 11.44 0.08 -14.92
N GLY A 312 12.01 1.22 -15.31
CA GLY A 312 11.82 2.49 -14.58
C GLY A 312 10.35 2.91 -14.49
N TYR A 313 9.58 2.76 -15.57
CA TYR A 313 8.14 3.05 -15.55
C TYR A 313 7.32 2.09 -14.68
N LEU A 314 7.84 0.89 -14.43
CA LEU A 314 7.22 -0.14 -13.60
C LEU A 314 7.83 -0.20 -12.19
N ASN A 315 8.52 0.86 -11.76
CA ASN A 315 9.18 0.99 -10.45
C ASN A 315 10.16 -0.16 -10.14
N ASP A 316 10.83 -0.71 -11.16
CA ASP A 316 11.74 -1.87 -11.02
C ASP A 316 11.05 -3.14 -10.46
N GLN A 317 9.74 -3.27 -10.69
CA GLN A 317 8.94 -4.41 -10.22
C GLN A 317 8.54 -5.38 -11.34
N ALA A 318 9.00 -5.15 -12.58
CA ALA A 318 8.69 -6.03 -13.69
C ALA A 318 9.72 -7.14 -13.83
N ILE A 319 9.29 -8.31 -14.28
CA ILE A 319 10.19 -9.41 -14.59
C ILE A 319 10.70 -9.22 -16.02
N ALA A 320 12.01 -9.11 -16.18
CA ALA A 320 12.67 -8.99 -17.47
C ALA A 320 12.99 -10.38 -18.05
N GLU A 321 12.36 -10.75 -19.15
CA GLU A 321 12.59 -12.00 -19.90
C GLU A 321 13.34 -11.69 -21.21
N PHE A 322 14.61 -12.09 -21.28
CA PHE A 322 15.43 -11.88 -22.47
C PHE A 322 15.23 -13.01 -23.49
N ASP A 323 14.85 -12.65 -24.72
CA ASP A 323 14.78 -13.57 -25.86
C ASP A 323 15.92 -13.29 -26.86
N PRO A 324 16.99 -14.11 -26.85
CA PRO A 324 18.13 -13.92 -27.73
C PRO A 324 17.81 -14.15 -29.22
N ALA A 325 16.70 -14.82 -29.55
CA ALA A 325 16.29 -15.09 -30.92
C ALA A 325 15.41 -13.98 -31.50
N SER A 326 14.82 -13.12 -30.67
CA SER A 326 13.96 -12.03 -31.11
C SER A 326 14.74 -10.98 -31.91
N ARG A 327 14.21 -10.59 -33.08
CA ARG A 327 14.79 -9.59 -33.99
C ARG A 327 13.77 -8.55 -34.45
N ASP A 328 12.60 -8.51 -33.80
CA ASP A 328 11.45 -7.75 -34.28
C ASP A 328 11.55 -6.25 -34.00
N GLY A 329 12.46 -5.83 -33.11
CA GLY A 329 12.60 -4.41 -32.75
C GLY A 329 11.45 -3.91 -31.87
N VAL A 330 10.68 -4.81 -31.25
CA VAL A 330 9.46 -4.54 -30.49
C VAL A 330 9.55 -5.23 -29.14
N VAL A 331 9.16 -4.52 -28.07
CA VAL A 331 9.11 -5.04 -26.70
C VAL A 331 7.69 -5.51 -26.38
N ASP A 332 7.53 -6.74 -25.89
CA ASP A 332 6.23 -7.22 -25.42
C ASP A 332 6.08 -6.94 -23.92
N LEU A 333 5.13 -6.09 -23.56
CA LEU A 333 4.78 -5.76 -22.18
C LEU A 333 3.51 -6.50 -21.77
N ILE A 334 3.64 -7.46 -20.86
CA ILE A 334 2.52 -8.25 -20.34
C ILE A 334 2.18 -7.76 -18.93
N LEU A 335 1.00 -7.18 -18.76
CA LEU A 335 0.55 -6.60 -17.49
C LEU A 335 -0.03 -7.68 -16.58
N GLY A 336 0.48 -7.75 -15.36
CA GLY A 336 0.02 -8.68 -14.34
C GLY A 336 -1.11 -8.11 -13.47
N PRO A 337 -1.71 -8.95 -12.61
CA PRO A 337 -2.85 -8.57 -11.76
C PRO A 337 -2.53 -7.49 -10.72
N ARG A 338 -1.25 -7.21 -10.46
CA ARG A 338 -0.79 -6.19 -9.53
C ARG A 338 -0.41 -4.86 -10.15
N HIS A 339 -0.50 -4.75 -11.47
CA HIS A 339 -0.23 -3.47 -12.13
C HIS A 339 -1.31 -2.46 -11.76
N THR A 340 -0.91 -1.38 -11.08
CA THR A 340 -1.81 -0.28 -10.69
C THR A 340 -1.56 1.01 -11.48
N GLY A 341 -0.52 1.07 -12.31
CA GLY A 341 -0.16 2.23 -13.13
C GLY A 341 1.34 2.39 -13.32
N PHE A 342 1.74 3.40 -14.09
CA PHE A 342 3.14 3.70 -14.39
C PHE A 342 3.70 4.86 -13.57
N ALA A 343 4.97 4.79 -13.21
CA ALA A 343 5.70 5.87 -12.55
C ALA A 343 5.65 7.17 -13.36
N SER A 344 5.64 8.32 -12.69
CA SER A 344 5.68 9.63 -13.37
C SER A 344 7.05 9.87 -14.04
N PRO A 345 7.16 10.70 -15.09
CA PRO A 345 8.44 10.95 -15.76
C PRO A 345 9.55 11.44 -14.83
N ILE A 346 9.20 12.23 -13.79
CA ILE A 346 10.15 12.68 -12.77
C ILE A 346 10.65 11.50 -11.94
N GLN A 347 9.75 10.62 -11.50
CA GLN A 347 10.12 9.42 -10.76
C GLN A 347 10.98 8.49 -11.62
N VAL A 348 10.65 8.30 -12.89
CA VAL A 348 11.43 7.47 -13.82
C VAL A 348 12.86 7.98 -13.92
N ARG A 349 13.07 9.30 -14.04
CA ARG A 349 14.42 9.87 -14.08
C ARG A 349 15.21 9.56 -12.79
N HIS A 350 14.60 9.77 -11.63
CA HIS A 350 15.23 9.43 -10.35
C HIS A 350 15.52 7.93 -10.20
N LEU A 351 14.63 7.07 -10.70
CA LEU A 351 14.78 5.63 -10.67
C LEU A 351 15.89 5.16 -11.61
N LEU A 352 15.98 5.71 -12.83
CA LEU A 352 17.06 5.41 -13.76
C LEU A 352 18.43 5.81 -13.19
N ASP A 353 18.51 6.96 -12.51
CA ASP A 353 19.73 7.38 -11.81
C ASP A 353 20.11 6.38 -10.68
N TYR A 354 19.12 5.82 -9.97
CA TYR A 354 19.32 4.83 -8.92
C TYR A 354 19.70 3.43 -9.46
N MET A 355 19.01 2.95 -10.50
CA MET A 355 19.27 1.65 -11.13
C MET A 355 20.64 1.65 -11.84
N GLY A 356 21.08 2.83 -12.30
CA GLY A 356 22.33 3.01 -13.02
C GLY A 356 22.21 2.67 -14.51
N GLN A 357 23.34 2.32 -15.12
CA GLN A 357 23.39 2.00 -16.55
C GLN A 357 22.80 0.61 -16.83
N PRO A 358 22.09 0.43 -17.95
CA PRO A 358 21.60 -0.87 -18.38
C PRO A 358 22.76 -1.86 -18.49
N LYS A 359 22.55 -3.04 -17.92
CA LYS A 359 23.51 -4.13 -17.97
C LYS A 359 23.11 -5.07 -19.08
N SER A 360 24.11 -5.63 -19.74
CA SER A 360 23.86 -6.71 -20.68
C SER A 360 23.31 -7.94 -19.92
N PRO A 361 22.28 -8.62 -20.45
CA PRO A 361 21.73 -9.85 -19.87
C PRO A 361 22.68 -11.05 -20.07
N CYS A 362 23.64 -10.88 -20.97
CA CYS A 362 24.90 -11.60 -21.06
C CYS A 362 25.99 -10.83 -20.27
#